data_AF-A0A391NU00-F1
#
_entry.id   AF-A0A391NU00-F1
#
_cell.length_a   1.000
_cell.length_b   1.000
_cell.length_c   1.000
_cell.angle_alpha   90.00
_cell.angle_beta   90.00
_cell.angle_gamma   90.00
#
_symmetry.space_group_name_H-M   'P 1'
#
loop_
_entity.id
_entity.type
_entity.pdbx_description
1 polymer ?
#
loop_
_entity_poly.entity_id
_entity_poly.type
_entity_poly.pdbx_seq_one_letter_code
_entity_poly.pdbx_strand_id
1 'polypeptide(L)'
;MLIPAFSIGRTQELLYELESIIHDKRLGALSTEASSNAQSSGETGVDWPRLPIILDSPLANRFTAAYRQLKPFWNQEAIKRVQSGRRPLGFEQLLTVDSHAEHLRMVGYLARSARPAIVIAGNGMCSSGRIVNYLKAMLCDQRHNILFVGYQAAGTPGQAIQRFGPKGGYVDQDGERLAIRAGVTTIGGYSAHADQEGLVKFVTSMRRWPSHIRIVHGKSKAKQALAARLAAIYQDKQQPLQLEIPQ
;
A
#
# COMPACT_ATOMS: atom_id res chain seq x y z
N MET A 1 11.92 2.61 -6.34
CA MET A 1 11.13 1.91 -5.29
C MET A 1 10.02 1.13 -5.95
N LEU A 2 9.84 -0.14 -5.59
CA LEU A 2 8.77 -1.00 -6.07
C LEU A 2 7.72 -1.18 -4.97
N ILE A 3 6.44 -1.03 -5.30
CA ILE A 3 5.32 -1.22 -4.39
C ILE A 3 4.40 -2.30 -4.99
N PRO A 4 4.51 -3.56 -4.54
CA PRO A 4 3.53 -4.59 -4.88
C PRO A 4 2.16 -4.20 -4.32
N ALA A 5 1.15 -4.06 -5.19
CA ALA A 5 -0.20 -3.70 -4.77
C ALA A 5 -1.29 -4.43 -5.55
N PHE A 6 -2.42 -4.70 -4.90
CA PHE A 6 -3.63 -5.17 -5.59
C PHE A 6 -4.25 -4.05 -6.41
N SER A 7 -4.79 -4.39 -7.57
CA SER A 7 -5.31 -3.42 -8.55
C SER A 7 -6.49 -2.58 -8.05
N ILE A 8 -7.19 -3.03 -7.01
CA ILE A 8 -8.30 -2.33 -6.37
C ILE A 8 -8.02 -2.12 -4.87
N GLY A 9 -8.44 -0.98 -4.34
CA GLY A 9 -8.30 -0.60 -2.94
C GLY A 9 -6.95 0.05 -2.68
N ARG A 10 -5.93 -0.75 -2.33
CA ARG A 10 -4.64 -0.22 -1.86
C ARG A 10 -3.95 0.66 -2.88
N THR A 11 -4.03 0.31 -4.16
CA THR A 11 -3.44 1.13 -5.22
C THR A 11 -4.03 2.54 -5.25
N GLN A 12 -5.35 2.69 -5.13
CA GLN A 12 -6.00 4.00 -5.15
C GLN A 12 -5.66 4.83 -3.92
N GLU A 13 -5.56 4.20 -2.74
CA GLU A 13 -5.09 4.89 -1.53
C GLU A 13 -3.64 5.34 -1.64
N LEU A 14 -2.75 4.51 -2.19
CA LEU A 14 -1.36 4.92 -2.43
C LEU A 14 -1.28 6.12 -3.38
N LEU A 15 -2.08 6.14 -4.45
CA LEU A 15 -2.14 7.28 -5.35
C LEU A 15 -2.61 8.54 -4.62
N TYR A 16 -3.63 8.42 -3.77
CA TYR A 16 -4.17 9.51 -2.97
C TYR A 16 -3.14 10.09 -1.99
N GLU A 17 -2.36 9.24 -1.33
CA GLU A 17 -1.29 9.67 -0.41
C GLU A 17 -0.06 10.23 -1.13
N LEU A 18 0.35 9.62 -2.24
CA LEU A 18 1.46 10.14 -3.05
C LEU A 18 1.14 11.53 -3.60
N GLU A 19 -0.10 11.77 -4.01
CA GLU A 19 -0.53 13.11 -4.42
C GLU A 19 -0.43 14.13 -3.28
N SER A 20 -0.77 13.76 -2.03
CA SER A 20 -0.52 14.62 -0.86
C SER A 20 0.96 14.90 -0.65
N ILE A 21 1.80 13.87 -0.62
CA ILE A 21 3.23 14.04 -0.38
C ILE A 21 3.85 14.98 -1.43
N ILE A 22 3.49 14.77 -2.71
CA ILE A 22 3.97 15.63 -3.81
C ILE A 22 3.47 17.06 -3.64
N HIS A 23 2.19 17.25 -3.29
CA HIS A 23 1.61 18.56 -3.07
C HIS A 23 2.33 19.31 -1.92
N ASP A 24 2.50 18.66 -0.78
CA ASP A 24 3.10 19.26 0.41
C ASP A 24 4.59 19.58 0.18
N LYS A 25 5.33 18.66 -0.47
CA LYS A 25 6.74 18.90 -0.82
C LYS A 25 6.90 20.00 -1.88
N ARG A 26 5.94 20.15 -2.80
CA ARG A 26 5.93 21.28 -3.76
C ARG A 26 5.71 22.61 -3.04
N LEU A 27 4.76 22.68 -2.10
CA LEU A 27 4.53 23.89 -1.31
C LEU A 27 5.74 24.26 -0.46
N GLY A 28 6.38 23.27 0.19
CA GLY A 28 7.60 23.47 0.96
C GLY A 28 8.78 23.98 0.11
N ALA A 29 8.94 23.48 -1.12
CA ALA A 29 9.98 23.98 -2.03
C ALA A 29 9.75 25.46 -2.40
N LEU A 30 8.50 25.84 -2.72
CA LEU A 30 8.14 27.22 -3.09
C LEU A 30 8.31 28.21 -1.92
N SER A 31 8.02 27.80 -0.68
CA SER A 31 8.21 28.66 0.50
C SER A 31 9.69 28.85 0.87
N THR A 32 10.53 27.86 0.58
CA THR A 32 11.99 27.92 0.81
C THR A 32 12.69 28.81 -0.22
N GLU A 33 12.25 28.80 -1.48
CA GLU A 33 12.76 29.71 -2.52
C GLU A 33 12.41 31.19 -2.22
N ALA A 34 11.23 31.46 -1.63
CA ALA A 34 10.82 32.79 -1.19
C ALA A 34 11.57 33.28 0.09
N SER A 35 12.26 32.39 0.80
CA SER A 35 12.92 32.64 2.08
C SER A 35 14.40 32.23 2.03
N SER A 36 15.15 32.67 1.02
CA SER A 36 16.57 32.32 0.90
C SER A 36 17.47 33.19 1.81
N ASN A 37 17.55 32.77 3.07
CA ASN A 37 18.77 32.83 3.90
C ASN A 37 18.64 31.78 5.03
N ALA A 38 18.63 30.49 4.69
CA ALA A 38 18.78 29.42 5.69
C ALA A 38 19.50 28.21 5.07
N GLN A 39 20.57 27.80 5.75
CA GLN A 39 21.46 26.70 5.41
C GLN A 39 20.72 25.35 5.34
N SER A 40 21.00 24.61 4.28
CA SER A 40 20.45 23.30 3.95
C SER A 40 20.89 22.22 4.95
N SER A 41 20.01 21.84 5.87
CA SER A 41 20.16 20.63 6.67
C SER A 41 19.74 19.39 5.89
N GLY A 42 20.72 18.64 5.37
CA GLY A 42 20.77 17.16 5.41
C GLY A 42 19.64 16.27 4.86
N GLU A 43 18.60 16.76 4.18
CA GLU A 43 17.59 15.88 3.57
C GLU A 43 18.08 15.34 2.22
N THR A 44 18.11 14.01 2.05
CA THR A 44 18.39 13.34 0.77
C THR A 44 17.50 13.92 -0.33
N GLY A 45 18.11 14.62 -1.29
CA GLY A 45 17.44 15.44 -2.30
C GLY A 45 16.62 14.64 -3.32
N VAL A 46 15.42 14.22 -2.93
CA VAL A 46 14.41 13.68 -3.85
C VAL A 46 13.57 14.84 -4.38
N ASP A 47 13.66 15.09 -5.68
CA ASP A 47 12.80 16.05 -6.40
C ASP A 47 11.40 15.45 -6.58
N TRP A 48 10.58 15.52 -5.53
CA TRP A 48 9.20 15.00 -5.50
C TRP A 48 8.33 15.55 -6.65
N PRO A 49 8.37 16.85 -6.98
CA PRO A 49 7.64 17.38 -8.13
C PRO A 49 8.01 16.73 -9.47
N ARG A 50 9.21 16.18 -9.64
CA ARG A 50 9.65 15.52 -10.88
C ARG A 50 9.75 14.00 -10.79
N LEU A 51 9.50 13.42 -9.61
CA LEU A 51 9.63 11.98 -9.39
C LEU A 51 8.53 11.20 -10.11
N PRO A 52 8.85 10.34 -11.11
CA PRO A 52 7.84 9.57 -11.81
C PRO A 52 7.17 8.55 -10.91
N ILE A 53 5.84 8.52 -10.92
CA ILE A 53 5.02 7.51 -10.26
C ILE A 53 4.39 6.64 -11.35
N ILE A 54 4.84 5.41 -11.47
CA ILE A 54 4.45 4.50 -12.54
C ILE A 54 3.40 3.53 -12.01
N LEU A 55 2.19 3.58 -12.57
CA LEU A 55 1.14 2.61 -12.32
C LEU A 55 1.16 1.55 -13.43
N ASP A 56 1.74 0.40 -13.10
CA ASP A 56 1.92 -0.71 -14.03
C ASP A 56 0.90 -1.83 -13.77
N SER A 57 -0.37 -1.52 -14.03
CA SER A 57 -1.49 -2.45 -13.95
C SER A 57 -2.68 -1.93 -14.77
N PRO A 58 -3.03 -2.58 -15.91
CA PRO A 58 -4.16 -2.15 -16.74
C PRO A 58 -5.49 -2.29 -16.00
N LEU A 59 -5.56 -3.25 -15.07
CA LEU A 59 -6.72 -3.41 -14.21
C LEU A 59 -6.81 -2.28 -13.19
N ALA A 60 -5.70 -1.87 -12.59
CA ALA A 60 -5.70 -0.74 -11.66
C ALA A 60 -6.00 0.58 -12.36
N ASN A 61 -5.55 0.77 -13.60
CA ASN A 61 -5.87 1.94 -14.41
C ASN A 61 -7.39 2.04 -14.63
N ARG A 62 -8.03 0.94 -15.06
CA ARG A 62 -9.49 0.85 -15.23
C ARG A 62 -10.26 1.11 -13.94
N PHE A 63 -9.84 0.51 -12.82
CA PHE A 63 -10.48 0.78 -11.52
C PHE A 63 -10.29 2.22 -11.09
N THR A 64 -9.12 2.82 -11.30
CA THR A 64 -8.87 4.23 -10.98
C THR A 64 -9.79 5.15 -11.79
N ALA A 65 -10.01 4.84 -13.07
CA ALA A 65 -10.99 5.54 -13.89
C ALA A 65 -12.42 5.41 -13.33
N ALA A 66 -12.83 4.20 -12.91
CA ALA A 66 -14.13 3.98 -12.27
C ALA A 66 -14.26 4.76 -10.94
N TYR A 67 -13.25 4.75 -10.08
CA TYR A 67 -13.24 5.52 -8.83
C TYR A 67 -13.43 7.02 -9.06
N ARG A 68 -12.83 7.57 -10.12
CA ARG A 68 -13.02 8.98 -10.52
C ARG A 68 -14.44 9.30 -10.99
N GLN A 69 -15.21 8.32 -11.47
CA GLN A 69 -16.63 8.49 -11.80
C GLN A 69 -17.52 8.46 -10.55
N LEU A 70 -17.08 7.76 -9.50
CA LEU A 70 -17.78 7.65 -8.21
C LEU A 70 -17.54 8.82 -7.25
N LYS A 71 -17.07 9.97 -7.75
CA LYS A 71 -16.85 11.20 -6.97
C LYS A 71 -18.00 11.58 -6.01
N PRO A 72 -19.30 11.42 -6.37
CA PRO A 72 -20.40 11.73 -5.46
C PRO A 72 -20.40 10.92 -4.16
N PHE A 73 -19.72 9.76 -4.13
CA PHE A 73 -19.64 8.87 -2.98
C PHE A 73 -18.32 9.03 -2.18
N TRP A 74 -17.47 9.97 -2.57
CA TRP A 74 -16.22 10.21 -1.86
C TRP A 74 -16.50 10.84 -0.49
N ASN A 75 -15.58 10.62 0.45
CA ASN A 75 -15.67 11.26 1.76
C ASN A 75 -15.50 12.79 1.63
N GLN A 76 -15.89 13.52 2.68
CA GLN A 76 -15.84 14.99 2.67
C GLN A 76 -14.42 15.53 2.45
N GLU A 77 -13.40 14.84 2.96
CA GLU A 77 -12.00 15.22 2.79
C GLU A 77 -11.57 15.20 1.31
N ALA A 78 -11.85 14.10 0.60
CA ALA A 78 -11.52 13.97 -0.80
C ALA A 78 -12.30 14.96 -1.67
N ILE A 79 -13.57 15.24 -1.33
CA ILE A 79 -14.36 16.28 -2.00
C ILE A 79 -13.70 17.66 -1.84
N LYS A 80 -13.29 18.03 -0.62
CA LYS A 80 -12.59 19.31 -0.37
C LYS A 80 -11.31 19.45 -1.19
N ARG A 81 -10.51 18.38 -1.32
CA ARG A 81 -9.30 18.39 -2.16
C ARG A 81 -9.63 18.67 -3.63
N VAL A 82 -10.65 18.01 -4.17
CA VAL A 82 -11.08 18.26 -5.56
C VAL A 82 -11.56 19.70 -5.73
N GLN A 83 -12.32 20.24 -4.77
CA GLN A 83 -12.79 21.63 -4.79
C GLN A 83 -11.64 22.64 -4.74
N SER A 84 -10.51 22.30 -4.10
CA SER A 84 -9.30 23.12 -4.10
C SER A 84 -8.44 22.96 -5.37
N GLY A 85 -8.98 22.35 -6.43
CA GLY A 85 -8.28 22.14 -7.70
C GLY A 85 -7.30 20.95 -7.72
N ARG A 86 -7.19 20.18 -6.63
CA ARG A 86 -6.32 19.00 -6.57
C ARG A 86 -6.91 17.83 -7.33
N ARG A 87 -6.05 16.89 -7.73
CA ARG A 87 -6.43 15.69 -8.50
C ARG A 87 -5.91 14.42 -7.81
N PRO A 88 -6.55 13.97 -6.71
CA PRO A 88 -5.97 12.94 -5.84
C PRO A 88 -5.67 11.59 -6.51
N LEU A 89 -6.38 11.28 -7.60
CA LEU A 89 -6.17 10.04 -8.35
C LEU A 89 -5.56 10.27 -9.74
N GLY A 90 -5.09 11.48 -10.08
CA GLY A 90 -4.67 11.84 -11.44
C GLY A 90 -3.80 13.09 -11.50
N PHE A 91 -2.58 12.98 -10.98
CA PHE A 91 -1.56 14.04 -10.90
C PHE A 91 -0.51 13.89 -12.01
N GLU A 92 0.26 14.94 -12.27
CA GLU A 92 1.15 15.07 -13.45
C GLU A 92 2.26 14.01 -13.50
N GLN A 93 2.75 13.58 -12.35
CA GLN A 93 3.81 12.58 -12.22
C GLN A 93 3.32 11.14 -12.47
N LEU A 94 2.00 10.92 -12.55
CA LEU A 94 1.41 9.59 -12.70
C LEU A 94 1.48 9.11 -14.16
N LEU A 95 2.32 8.11 -14.41
CA LEU A 95 2.46 7.42 -15.68
C LEU A 95 1.74 6.07 -15.62
N THR A 96 0.79 5.82 -16.52
CA THR A 96 0.10 4.52 -16.61
C THR A 96 0.71 3.66 -17.70
N VAL A 97 0.86 2.36 -17.42
CA VAL A 97 1.36 1.37 -18.39
C VAL A 97 0.25 0.37 -18.69
N ASP A 98 -0.21 0.32 -19.93
CA ASP A 98 -1.36 -0.51 -20.31
C ASP A 98 -0.96 -1.74 -21.13
N SER A 99 -0.04 -1.60 -22.09
CA SER A 99 0.37 -2.74 -22.93
C SER A 99 1.50 -3.57 -22.30
N HIS A 100 1.59 -4.84 -22.71
CA HIS A 100 2.69 -5.71 -22.31
C HIS A 100 4.05 -5.21 -22.85
N ALA A 101 4.07 -4.68 -24.07
CA ALA A 101 5.28 -4.14 -24.68
C ALA A 101 5.82 -2.92 -23.90
N GLU A 102 4.95 -2.00 -23.47
CA GLU A 102 5.35 -0.87 -22.62
C GLU A 102 5.88 -1.34 -21.26
N HIS A 103 5.22 -2.33 -20.66
CA HIS A 103 5.67 -2.94 -19.41
C HIS A 103 7.10 -3.47 -19.51
N LEU A 104 7.41 -4.28 -20.53
CA LEU A 104 8.76 -4.81 -20.71
C LEU A 104 9.80 -3.71 -20.96
N ARG A 105 9.44 -2.67 -21.73
CA ARG A 105 10.29 -1.50 -21.93
C ARG A 105 10.55 -0.76 -20.62
N MET A 106 9.52 -0.58 -19.79
CA MET A 106 9.62 0.10 -18.50
C MET A 106 10.51 -0.67 -17.53
N VAL A 107 10.32 -1.98 -17.40
CA VAL A 107 11.18 -2.87 -16.59
C VAL A 107 12.64 -2.74 -17.02
N GLY A 108 12.92 -2.88 -18.33
CA GLY A 108 14.28 -2.81 -18.86
C GLY A 108 14.91 -1.42 -18.69
N TYR A 109 14.14 -0.34 -18.91
CA TYR A 109 14.62 1.02 -18.70
C TYR A 109 14.99 1.27 -17.25
N LEU A 110 14.11 0.92 -16.31
CA LEU A 110 14.34 1.15 -14.88
C LEU A 110 15.47 0.28 -14.30
N ALA A 111 15.65 -0.95 -14.81
CA ALA A 111 16.72 -1.84 -14.31
C ALA A 111 18.11 -1.34 -14.75
N ARG A 112 18.22 -0.76 -15.95
CA ARG A 112 19.48 -0.24 -16.49
C ARG A 112 19.76 1.20 -16.06
N SER A 113 18.72 2.01 -15.89
CA SER A 113 18.86 3.40 -15.48
C SER A 113 19.06 3.51 -13.96
N ALA A 114 19.83 4.50 -13.52
CA ALA A 114 19.89 4.88 -12.10
C ALA A 114 18.86 5.98 -11.76
N ARG A 115 17.83 6.17 -12.61
CA ARG A 115 16.85 7.24 -12.40
C ARG A 115 15.85 6.84 -11.31
N PRO A 116 15.62 7.71 -10.30
CA PRO A 116 14.66 7.41 -9.25
C PRO A 116 13.23 7.41 -9.82
N ALA A 117 12.46 6.40 -9.43
CA ALA A 117 11.04 6.28 -9.75
C ALA A 117 10.33 5.43 -8.69
N ILE A 118 9.02 5.61 -8.57
CA ILE A 118 8.14 4.74 -7.79
C ILE A 118 7.31 3.92 -8.77
N VAL A 119 7.30 2.60 -8.61
CA VAL A 119 6.49 1.69 -9.44
C VAL A 119 5.46 1.01 -8.56
N ILE A 120 4.19 1.16 -8.88
CA ILE A 120 3.08 0.42 -8.29
C ILE A 120 2.65 -0.64 -9.31
N ALA A 121 2.86 -1.92 -8.98
CA ALA A 121 2.54 -3.01 -9.90
C ALA A 121 1.84 -4.16 -9.16
N GLY A 122 0.91 -4.82 -9.87
CA GLY A 122 0.26 -6.03 -9.37
C GLY A 122 1.05 -7.29 -9.71
N ASN A 123 0.94 -8.38 -8.94
CA ASN A 123 0.02 -8.62 -7.82
C ASN A 123 0.61 -8.24 -6.44
N GLY A 124 -0.23 -7.77 -5.50
CA GLY A 124 0.20 -7.31 -4.18
C GLY A 124 0.88 -8.32 -3.26
N MET A 125 0.82 -9.62 -3.56
CA MET A 125 1.54 -10.67 -2.84
C MET A 125 2.75 -11.26 -3.58
N CYS A 126 3.14 -10.64 -4.71
CA CYS A 126 4.25 -11.05 -5.55
C CYS A 126 4.15 -12.46 -6.17
N SER A 127 3.01 -13.13 -6.08
CA SER A 127 2.84 -14.48 -6.62
C SER A 127 2.74 -14.52 -8.15
N SER A 128 2.31 -13.42 -8.78
CA SER A 128 2.08 -13.34 -10.22
C SER A 128 1.95 -11.88 -10.68
N GLY A 129 1.71 -11.67 -11.97
CA GLY A 129 1.47 -10.35 -12.55
C GLY A 129 2.76 -9.59 -12.88
N ARG A 130 2.59 -8.31 -13.20
CA ARG A 130 3.67 -7.44 -13.68
C ARG A 130 4.79 -7.21 -12.67
N ILE A 131 4.50 -7.26 -11.37
CA ILE A 131 5.50 -7.12 -10.31
C ILE A 131 6.59 -8.18 -10.41
N VAL A 132 6.29 -9.39 -10.89
CA VAL A 132 7.25 -10.49 -10.99
C VAL A 132 8.41 -10.11 -11.92
N ASN A 133 8.12 -9.46 -13.05
CA ASN A 133 9.15 -9.02 -13.99
C ASN A 133 10.05 -7.94 -13.38
N TYR A 134 9.49 -7.03 -12.58
CA TYR A 134 10.28 -6.06 -11.82
C TYR A 134 11.18 -6.75 -10.79
N LEU A 135 10.64 -7.71 -10.03
CA LEU A 135 11.41 -8.45 -9.03
C LEU A 135 12.56 -9.22 -9.67
N LYS A 136 12.32 -9.97 -10.75
CA LYS A 136 13.39 -10.67 -11.49
C LYS A 136 14.50 -9.74 -11.95
N ALA A 137 14.14 -8.54 -12.43
CA ALA A 137 15.11 -7.58 -12.94
C ALA A 137 15.86 -6.79 -11.86
N MET A 138 15.27 -6.58 -10.68
CA MET A 138 15.73 -5.56 -9.72
C MET A 138 16.01 -6.09 -8.30
N LEU A 139 15.51 -7.27 -7.92
CA LEU A 139 15.62 -7.78 -6.54
C LEU A 139 17.07 -8.05 -6.12
N CYS A 140 17.92 -8.43 -7.06
CA CYS A 140 19.33 -8.74 -6.87
C CYS A 140 20.25 -7.50 -6.81
N ASP A 141 19.70 -6.29 -6.85
CA ASP A 141 20.47 -5.04 -6.85
C ASP A 141 20.09 -4.15 -5.65
N GLN A 142 21.10 -3.73 -4.89
CA GLN A 142 20.95 -2.95 -3.65
C GLN A 142 20.45 -1.52 -3.87
N ARG A 143 20.52 -1.00 -5.10
CA ARG A 143 20.02 0.34 -5.46
C ARG A 143 18.50 0.42 -5.39
N HIS A 144 17.81 -0.72 -5.42
CA HIS A 144 16.36 -0.78 -5.40
C HIS A 144 15.83 -1.04 -3.99
N ASN A 145 14.57 -0.67 -3.78
CA ASN A 145 13.85 -0.93 -2.54
C ASN A 145 12.44 -1.43 -2.87
N ILE A 146 11.97 -2.41 -2.11
CA ILE A 146 10.62 -2.98 -2.18
C ILE A 146 9.88 -2.54 -0.93
N LEU A 147 8.77 -1.86 -1.13
CA LEU A 147 7.89 -1.39 -0.07
C LEU A 147 6.61 -2.21 -0.07
N PHE A 148 6.42 -3.02 0.98
CA PHE A 148 5.17 -3.71 1.23
C PHE A 148 4.23 -2.86 2.08
N VAL A 149 3.02 -2.64 1.58
CA VAL A 149 1.97 -1.85 2.26
C VAL A 149 0.74 -2.69 2.62
N GLY A 150 0.80 -3.99 2.33
CA GLY A 150 -0.31 -4.91 2.55
C GLY A 150 0.16 -6.21 3.17
N TYR A 151 -0.78 -6.94 3.75
CA TYR A 151 -0.53 -8.25 4.34
C TYR A 151 0.03 -9.24 3.30
N GLN A 152 1.05 -9.99 3.70
CA GLN A 152 1.65 -11.06 2.91
C GLN A 152 1.26 -12.41 3.51
N ALA A 153 0.52 -13.22 2.74
CA ALA A 153 0.08 -14.52 3.19
C ALA A 153 1.25 -15.52 3.29
N ALA A 154 1.15 -16.48 4.22
CA ALA A 154 2.15 -17.52 4.35
C ALA A 154 2.24 -18.33 3.05
N GLY A 155 3.48 -18.60 2.61
CA GLY A 155 3.73 -19.33 1.36
C GLY A 155 3.77 -18.47 0.09
N THR A 156 3.51 -17.16 0.17
CA THR A 156 3.70 -16.28 -1.00
C THR A 156 5.15 -15.82 -1.14
N PRO A 157 5.60 -15.50 -2.36
CA PRO A 157 6.92 -14.90 -2.56
C PRO A 157 7.08 -13.58 -1.80
N GLY A 158 6.02 -12.77 -1.70
CA GLY A 158 6.08 -11.53 -0.92
C GLY A 158 6.36 -11.77 0.57
N GLN A 159 5.81 -12.83 1.17
CA GLN A 159 6.12 -13.20 2.55
C GLN A 159 7.56 -13.70 2.70
N ALA A 160 8.07 -14.46 1.72
CA ALA A 160 9.46 -14.88 1.71
C ALA A 160 10.42 -13.69 1.62
N ILE A 161 10.13 -12.72 0.73
CA ILE A 161 10.93 -11.49 0.58
C ILE A 161 10.93 -10.69 1.89
N GLN A 162 9.77 -10.50 2.53
CA GLN A 162 9.70 -9.82 3.83
C GLN A 162 10.52 -10.53 4.91
N ARG A 163 10.48 -11.86 4.95
CA ARG A 163 11.14 -12.65 5.99
C ARG A 163 12.65 -12.72 5.80
N PHE A 164 13.11 -12.90 4.56
CA PHE A 164 14.50 -13.20 4.25
C PHE A 164 15.29 -11.97 3.76
N GLY A 165 14.63 -10.96 3.21
CA GLY A 165 15.27 -9.77 2.65
C GLY A 165 16.14 -9.00 3.64
N PRO A 166 15.66 -8.67 4.87
CA PRO A 166 16.47 -7.97 5.87
C PRO A 166 17.74 -8.73 6.31
N LYS A 167 17.85 -10.02 5.98
CA LYS A 167 18.98 -10.90 6.33
C LYS A 167 19.84 -11.25 5.12
N GLY A 168 19.57 -10.65 3.94
CA GLY A 168 20.29 -10.96 2.70
C GLY A 168 20.02 -12.38 2.16
N GLY A 169 18.80 -12.90 2.35
CA GLY A 169 18.42 -14.23 1.89
C GLY A 169 17.99 -14.28 0.41
N TYR A 170 17.12 -15.24 0.08
CA TYR A 170 16.64 -15.46 -1.28
C TYR A 170 15.12 -15.69 -1.31
N VAL A 171 14.55 -15.63 -2.51
CA VAL A 171 13.19 -16.07 -2.82
C VAL A 171 13.23 -16.91 -4.09
N ASP A 172 12.47 -18.00 -4.11
CA ASP A 172 12.25 -18.78 -5.31
C ASP A 172 11.02 -18.21 -6.06
N GLN A 173 11.19 -17.86 -7.33
CA GLN A 173 10.17 -17.23 -8.17
C GLN A 173 10.24 -17.83 -9.58
N ASP A 174 9.13 -18.41 -10.05
CA ASP A 174 9.01 -19.06 -11.37
C ASP A 174 10.13 -20.09 -11.67
N GLY A 175 10.53 -20.85 -10.65
CA GLY A 175 11.60 -21.86 -10.77
C GLY A 175 13.02 -21.31 -10.69
N GLU A 176 13.19 -20.00 -10.56
CA GLU A 176 14.49 -19.34 -10.39
C GLU A 176 14.69 -18.88 -8.95
N ARG A 177 15.91 -19.06 -8.43
CA ARG A 177 16.30 -18.54 -7.11
C ARG A 177 16.92 -17.15 -7.25
N LEU A 178 16.26 -16.15 -6.67
CA LEU A 178 16.70 -14.77 -6.69
C LEU A 178 17.27 -14.35 -5.34
N ALA A 179 18.50 -13.81 -5.33
CA ALA A 179 19.09 -13.22 -4.13
C ALA A 179 18.39 -11.89 -3.80
N ILE A 180 18.02 -11.69 -2.55
CA ILE A 180 17.40 -10.45 -2.10
C ILE A 180 18.50 -9.50 -1.64
N ARG A 181 18.92 -8.62 -2.54
CA ARG A 181 19.89 -7.55 -2.23
C ARG A 181 19.24 -6.18 -2.14
N ALA A 182 18.12 -5.99 -2.83
CA ALA A 182 17.29 -4.79 -2.71
C ALA A 182 16.84 -4.60 -1.26
N GLY A 183 16.73 -3.34 -0.82
CA GLY A 183 16.16 -3.03 0.49
C GLY A 183 14.70 -3.49 0.58
N VAL A 184 14.28 -3.99 1.74
CA VAL A 184 12.90 -4.45 1.97
C VAL A 184 12.32 -3.68 3.13
N THR A 185 11.28 -2.90 2.85
CA THR A 185 10.58 -2.07 3.83
C THR A 185 9.13 -2.53 3.93
N THR A 186 8.57 -2.55 5.13
CA THR A 186 7.15 -2.83 5.34
C THR A 186 6.55 -1.74 6.18
N ILE A 187 5.46 -1.13 5.68
CA ILE A 187 4.70 -0.13 6.42
C ILE A 187 3.35 -0.74 6.82
N GLY A 188 3.07 -0.71 8.12
CA GLY A 188 1.76 -1.08 8.67
C GLY A 188 0.73 0.05 8.50
N GLY A 189 -0.55 -0.25 8.71
CA GLY A 189 -1.62 0.77 8.73
C GLY A 189 -2.41 0.93 7.42
N TYR A 190 -1.87 0.53 6.27
CA TYR A 190 -2.58 0.55 4.99
C TYR A 190 -3.49 -0.66 4.75
N SER A 191 -3.81 -1.48 5.76
CA SER A 191 -4.59 -2.70 5.54
C SER A 191 -6.09 -2.44 5.32
N ALA A 192 -6.58 -1.20 5.52
CA ALA A 192 -8.02 -0.84 5.60
C ALA A 192 -8.87 -1.72 6.54
N HIS A 193 -8.22 -2.57 7.33
CA HIS A 193 -8.88 -3.37 8.35
C HIS A 193 -8.75 -2.62 9.67
N ALA A 194 -9.87 -2.50 10.38
CA ALA A 194 -9.84 -2.05 11.76
C ALA A 194 -8.94 -2.97 12.58
N ASP A 195 -8.18 -2.39 13.50
CA ASP A 195 -7.45 -3.14 14.51
C ASP A 195 -8.41 -3.72 15.56
N GLN A 196 -7.86 -4.42 16.55
CA GLN A 196 -8.68 -5.03 17.60
C GLN A 196 -9.53 -3.98 18.33
N GLU A 197 -8.95 -2.81 18.62
CA GLU A 197 -9.66 -1.73 19.31
C GLU A 197 -10.80 -1.17 18.45
N GLY A 198 -10.55 -0.92 17.16
CA GLY A 198 -11.57 -0.48 16.21
C GLY A 198 -12.71 -1.48 16.05
N LEU A 199 -12.43 -2.78 16.01
CA LEU A 199 -13.46 -3.83 15.94
C LEU A 199 -14.29 -3.90 17.24
N VAL A 200 -13.65 -3.76 18.40
CA VAL A 200 -14.35 -3.70 19.69
C VAL A 200 -15.21 -2.43 19.77
N LYS A 201 -14.66 -1.28 19.36
CA LYS A 201 -15.37 0.00 19.34
C LYS A 201 -16.57 -0.06 18.40
N PHE A 202 -16.43 -0.71 17.25
CA PHE A 202 -17.55 -0.94 16.32
C PHE A 202 -18.72 -1.64 17.00
N VAL A 203 -18.47 -2.76 17.70
CA VAL A 203 -19.52 -3.50 18.43
C VAL A 203 -20.11 -2.66 19.57
N THR A 204 -19.25 -2.04 20.37
CA THR A 204 -19.66 -1.31 21.59
C THR A 204 -20.32 0.05 21.32
N SER A 205 -20.12 0.62 20.13
CA SER A 205 -20.76 1.86 19.67
C SER A 205 -22.16 1.66 19.09
N MET A 206 -22.62 0.42 18.92
CA MET A 206 -23.96 0.14 18.46
C MET A 206 -24.99 0.56 19.50
N ARG A 207 -26.09 1.19 19.05
CA ARG A 207 -27.21 1.59 19.94
C ARG A 207 -27.75 0.41 20.75
N ARG A 208 -27.77 -0.79 20.17
CA ARG A 208 -28.11 -2.04 20.84
C ARG A 208 -26.99 -3.03 20.56
N TRP A 209 -26.38 -3.55 21.62
CA TRP A 209 -25.31 -4.51 21.49
C TRP A 209 -25.84 -5.82 20.93
N PRO A 210 -25.15 -6.43 19.95
CA PRO A 210 -25.56 -7.72 19.41
C PRO A 210 -25.42 -8.79 20.50
N SER A 211 -26.44 -9.61 20.68
CA SER A 211 -26.42 -10.75 21.59
C SER A 211 -25.74 -11.98 20.98
N HIS A 212 -25.47 -11.97 19.67
CA HIS A 212 -24.78 -13.03 18.95
C HIS A 212 -23.71 -12.45 18.03
N ILE A 213 -22.46 -12.85 18.23
CA ILE A 213 -21.32 -12.44 17.40
C ILE A 213 -20.64 -13.67 16.81
N ARG A 214 -20.46 -13.67 15.49
CA ARG A 214 -19.68 -14.68 14.76
C ARG A 214 -18.39 -14.05 14.24
N ILE A 215 -17.23 -14.52 14.70
CA ILE A 215 -15.93 -14.02 14.25
C ILE A 215 -15.42 -14.89 13.11
N VAL A 216 -15.42 -14.31 11.92
CA VAL A 216 -14.97 -14.93 10.67
C VAL A 216 -13.71 -14.23 10.14
N HIS A 217 -13.18 -14.72 9.01
CA HIS A 217 -12.08 -14.12 8.25
C HIS A 217 -10.90 -13.59 9.09
N GLY A 218 -9.96 -14.47 9.42
CA GLY A 218 -8.73 -14.10 10.14
C GLY A 218 -7.94 -15.32 10.58
N LYS A 219 -6.68 -15.12 10.96
CA LYS A 219 -5.87 -16.19 11.55
C LYS A 219 -6.50 -16.68 12.85
N SER A 220 -6.41 -17.97 13.15
CA SER A 220 -7.04 -18.58 14.34
C SER A 220 -6.68 -17.85 15.63
N LYS A 221 -5.39 -17.53 15.84
CA LYS A 221 -4.94 -16.76 17.01
C LYS A 221 -5.56 -15.36 17.10
N ALA A 222 -5.71 -14.67 15.97
CA ALA A 222 -6.33 -13.34 15.94
C ALA A 222 -7.84 -13.41 16.23
N LYS A 223 -8.54 -14.40 15.66
CA LYS A 223 -9.97 -14.65 15.96
C LYS A 223 -10.17 -14.92 17.46
N GLN A 224 -9.34 -15.76 18.06
CA GLN A 224 -9.37 -16.10 19.49
C GLN A 224 -9.07 -14.88 20.38
N ALA A 225 -8.08 -14.07 20.03
CA ALA A 225 -7.75 -12.86 20.79
C ALA A 225 -8.89 -11.83 20.77
N LEU A 226 -9.52 -11.60 19.61
CA LEU A 226 -10.70 -10.73 19.51
C LEU A 226 -11.89 -11.27 20.30
N ALA A 227 -12.14 -12.59 20.23
CA ALA A 227 -13.18 -13.26 20.98
C ALA A 227 -13.05 -13.04 22.49
N ALA A 228 -11.86 -13.29 23.02
CA ALA A 228 -11.58 -13.11 24.44
C ALA A 228 -11.80 -11.65 24.89
N ARG A 229 -11.39 -10.68 24.06
CA ARG A 229 -11.57 -9.27 24.37
C ARG A 229 -13.05 -8.85 24.40
N LEU A 230 -13.85 -9.30 23.43
CA LEU A 230 -15.29 -9.03 23.41
C LEU A 230 -16.01 -9.70 24.58
N ALA A 231 -15.69 -10.95 24.89
CA ALA A 231 -16.29 -11.67 26.02
C ALA A 231 -16.06 -10.94 27.35
N ALA A 232 -14.84 -10.48 27.61
CA ALA A 232 -14.51 -9.72 28.82
C ALA A 232 -15.33 -8.42 28.95
N ILE A 233 -15.52 -7.69 27.84
CA ILE A 233 -16.27 -6.42 27.83
C ILE A 233 -17.77 -6.67 28.05
N TYR A 234 -18.34 -7.71 27.42
CA TYR A 234 -19.74 -8.07 27.62
C TYR A 234 -20.02 -8.53 29.06
N GLN A 235 -19.08 -9.26 29.65
CA GLN A 235 -19.16 -9.66 31.06
C GLN A 235 -19.13 -8.45 32.00
N ASP A 236 -18.23 -7.49 31.80
CA ASP A 236 -18.16 -6.25 32.59
C ASP A 236 -19.46 -5.44 32.52
N LYS A 237 -20.07 -5.36 31.33
CA LYS A 237 -21.34 -4.62 31.11
C LYS A 237 -22.59 -5.44 31.36
N GLN A 238 -22.45 -6.67 31.85
CA GLN A 238 -23.55 -7.60 32.12
C GLN A 238 -24.50 -7.76 30.92
N GLN A 239 -23.95 -7.77 29.71
CA GLN A 239 -24.70 -7.94 28.47
C GLN A 239 -24.71 -9.42 28.04
N PRO A 240 -25.83 -9.95 27.53
CA PRO A 240 -25.86 -11.31 27.01
C PRO A 240 -25.00 -11.43 25.74
N LEU A 241 -24.19 -12.49 25.65
CA LEU A 241 -23.34 -12.77 24.50
C LEU A 241 -23.28 -14.26 24.19
N GLN A 242 -23.66 -14.60 22.97
CA GLN A 242 -23.27 -15.84 22.29
C GLN A 242 -22.14 -15.50 21.32
N LEU A 243 -20.96 -16.09 21.52
CA LEU A 243 -19.79 -15.86 20.67
C LEU A 243 -19.37 -17.15 19.98
N GLU A 244 -19.27 -17.10 18.64
CA GLU A 244 -18.90 -18.24 17.82
C GLU A 244 -17.72 -17.91 16.91
N ILE A 245 -16.78 -18.85 16.78
CA ILE A 245 -15.73 -18.81 15.76
C ILE A 245 -15.98 -20.01 14.85
N PRO A 246 -16.67 -19.83 13.70
CA PRO A 246 -16.84 -20.90 12.74
C PRO A 246 -15.47 -21.46 12.30
N GLN A 247 -15.43 -22.78 12.09
CA GLN A 247 -14.26 -23.45 11.53
C GLN A 247 -14.00 -22.96 10.10
#